data_AF-A0A8J4V8Z5-F1
#
_entry.id   AF-A0A8J4V8Z5-F1
#
_cell.length_a   1.000
_cell.length_b   1.000
_cell.length_c   1.000
_cell.angle_alpha   90.00
_cell.angle_beta   90.00
_cell.angle_gamma   90.00
#
_symmetry.space_group_name_H-M   'P 1'
#
loop_
_entity.id
_entity.type
_entity.pdbx_description
1 polymer ?
#
loop_
_entity_poly.entity_id
_entity_poly.type
_entity_poly.pdbx_seq_one_letter_code
_entity_poly.pdbx_strand_id
1 'polypeptide(L)'
;MANFKISNWAAMIGLAACWMLIAGGIMGLWYDRQWVSIYGIAVGGVLIPFFWPFKFLGPLLAVFQQFYVAGFICFALSVITFLEVPTTLGGISLAMAGLVFILSAIKGEKGEYFEKRQ
;
A
#
# COMPACT_ATOMS: atom_id res chain seq x y z
N MET A 1 -22.71 -15.69 3.80
CA MET A 1 -22.21 -14.31 4.02
C MET A 1 -20.78 -14.26 3.52
N ALA A 2 -20.43 -13.29 2.69
CA ALA A 2 -19.06 -13.15 2.21
C ALA A 2 -18.16 -12.91 3.44
N ASN A 3 -17.18 -13.77 3.68
CA ASN A 3 -16.15 -13.53 4.69
C ASN A 3 -15.26 -12.39 4.17
N PHE A 4 -15.72 -11.15 4.33
CA PHE A 4 -14.92 -9.97 4.02
C PHE A 4 -13.78 -9.91 5.03
N LYS A 5 -12.61 -10.43 4.64
CA LYS A 5 -11.40 -10.29 5.44
C LYS A 5 -11.02 -8.82 5.51
N ILE A 6 -10.57 -8.37 6.68
CA ILE A 6 -10.11 -7.00 6.90
C ILE A 6 -8.89 -6.72 6.02
N SER A 7 -8.12 -7.76 5.70
CA SER A 7 -6.99 -7.70 4.76
C SER A 7 -7.38 -7.20 3.37
N ASN A 8 -8.60 -7.50 2.90
CA ASN A 8 -9.06 -7.07 1.59
C ASN A 8 -9.30 -5.56 1.59
N TRP A 9 -9.86 -5.05 2.69
CA TRP A 9 -10.07 -3.64 2.89
C TRP A 9 -8.73 -2.89 2.99
N ALA A 10 -7.75 -3.44 3.72
CA ALA A 10 -6.39 -2.90 3.77
C ALA A 10 -5.74 -2.83 2.38
N ALA A 11 -5.89 -3.87 1.55
CA ALA A 11 -5.38 -3.89 0.19
C ALA A 11 -6.05 -2.84 -0.71
N MET A 12 -7.36 -2.60 -0.57
CA MET A 12 -8.06 -1.54 -1.31
C MET A 12 -7.60 -0.15 -0.87
N ILE A 13 -7.40 0.09 0.43
CA ILE A 13 -6.83 1.35 0.93
C ILE A 13 -5.41 1.53 0.41
N GLY A 14 -4.59 0.47 0.43
CA GLY A 14 -3.24 0.48 -0.12
C GLY A 14 -3.19 0.82 -1.61
N LEU A 15 -4.08 0.25 -2.42
CA LEU A 15 -4.23 0.58 -3.84
C LEU A 15 -4.60 2.05 -4.05
N ALA A 16 -5.60 2.55 -3.31
CA ALA A 16 -5.98 3.95 -3.37
C ALA A 16 -4.81 4.87 -2.99
N ALA A 17 -4.07 4.52 -1.93
CA ALA A 17 -2.87 5.24 -1.50
C ALA A 17 -1.81 5.27 -2.60
N CYS A 18 -1.58 4.17 -3.32
CA CYS A 18 -0.62 4.13 -4.42
C CYS A 18 -1.00 5.07 -5.57
N TRP A 19 -2.27 5.11 -5.96
CA TRP A 19 -2.75 6.05 -6.99
C TRP A 19 -2.62 7.50 -6.53
N MET A 20 -2.94 7.79 -5.27
CA MET A 20 -2.76 9.12 -4.69
C MET A 20 -1.28 9.53 -4.61
N LEU A 21 -0.37 8.59 -4.31
CA LEU A 21 1.07 8.85 -4.32
C LEU A 21 1.62 9.11 -5.72
N ILE A 22 1.12 8.41 -6.74
CA ILE A 22 1.51 8.68 -8.13
C ILE A 22 0.99 10.05 -8.56
N ALA A 23 -0.29 10.35 -8.35
CA ALA A 23 -0.87 11.65 -8.71
C ALA A 23 -0.22 12.81 -7.93
N GLY A 24 -0.07 12.63 -6.61
CA GLY A 24 0.62 13.56 -5.73
C GLY A 24 2.09 13.76 -6.09
N GLY A 25 2.78 12.67 -6.44
CA GLY A 25 4.16 12.73 -6.90
C GLY A 25 4.30 13.44 -8.25
N ILE A 26 3.39 13.24 -9.20
CA ILE A 26 3.39 14.02 -10.45
C ILE A 26 3.21 15.51 -10.16
N MET A 27 2.23 15.88 -9.31
CA MET A 27 2.02 17.28 -8.90
C MET A 27 3.22 17.86 -8.14
N GLY A 28 3.92 17.05 -7.36
CA GLY A 28 5.10 17.44 -6.59
C GLY A 28 6.37 17.71 -7.41
N LEU A 29 6.43 17.30 -8.69
CA LEU A 29 7.58 17.56 -9.55
C LEU A 29 7.85 19.07 -9.78
N TRP A 30 6.87 19.92 -9.50
CA TRP A 30 7.00 21.37 -9.56
C TRP A 30 7.41 22.03 -8.22
N TYR A 31 7.66 21.24 -7.18
CA TYR A 31 8.09 21.73 -5.86
C TYR A 31 9.60 21.57 -5.65
N ASP A 32 10.15 22.27 -4.65
CA ASP A 32 11.58 22.32 -4.36
C ASP A 32 12.19 20.93 -4.08
N ARG A 33 11.42 20.00 -3.50
CA ARG A 33 11.90 18.65 -3.14
C ARG A 33 11.41 17.58 -4.11
N GLN A 34 11.75 17.75 -5.38
CA GLN A 34 11.39 16.83 -6.47
C GLN A 34 11.73 15.35 -6.17
N TRP A 35 12.79 15.09 -5.39
CA TRP A 35 13.17 13.73 -5.01
C TRP A 35 12.11 13.02 -4.14
N VAL A 36 11.36 13.74 -3.30
CA VAL A 36 10.24 13.20 -2.51
C VAL A 36 9.10 12.79 -3.45
N SER A 37 8.89 13.57 -4.49
CA SER A 37 7.85 13.35 -5.50
C SER A 37 8.17 12.14 -6.39
N ILE A 38 9.43 12.02 -6.83
CA ILE A 38 9.93 10.83 -7.54
C ILE A 38 9.80 9.59 -6.65
N TYR A 39 10.17 9.70 -5.37
CA TYR A 39 9.99 8.63 -4.40
C TYR A 39 8.52 8.22 -4.27
N GLY A 40 7.59 9.17 -4.18
CA GLY A 40 6.15 8.89 -4.12
C GLY A 40 5.64 8.13 -5.35
N ILE A 41 6.06 8.55 -6.56
CA ILE A 41 5.73 7.85 -7.81
C ILE A 41 6.29 6.42 -7.80
N ALA A 42 7.55 6.25 -7.41
CA ALA A 42 8.21 4.95 -7.36
C ALA A 42 7.53 4.01 -6.36
N VAL A 43 7.25 4.48 -5.14
CA VAL A 43 6.55 3.71 -4.10
C VAL A 43 5.15 3.31 -4.57
N GLY A 44 4.37 4.25 -5.11
CA GLY A 44 3.04 3.95 -5.63
C GLY A 44 3.08 2.94 -6.77
N GLY A 45 3.99 3.12 -7.74
CA GLY A 45 4.15 2.21 -8.88
C GLY A 45 4.58 0.81 -8.47
N VAL A 46 5.54 0.70 -7.54
CA VAL A 46 6.06 -0.59 -7.08
C VAL A 46 5.04 -1.33 -6.22
N LEU A 47 4.26 -0.64 -5.37
CA LEU A 47 3.31 -1.29 -4.45
C LEU A 47 2.00 -1.76 -5.12
N ILE A 48 1.58 -1.15 -6.24
CA ILE A 48 0.40 -1.59 -7.02
C ILE A 48 0.40 -3.10 -7.30
N PRO A 49 1.45 -3.70 -7.87
CA PRO A 49 1.49 -5.14 -8.15
C PRO A 49 1.44 -6.03 -6.91
N PHE A 50 1.76 -5.51 -5.72
CA PHE A 50 1.68 -6.27 -4.47
C PHE A 50 0.27 -6.26 -3.87
N PHE A 51 -0.46 -5.16 -4.03
CA PHE A 51 -1.85 -5.08 -3.57
C PHE A 51 -2.85 -5.64 -4.58
N TRP A 52 -2.57 -5.52 -5.88
CA TRP A 52 -3.36 -6.16 -6.93
C TRP A 52 -2.68 -7.48 -7.33
N PRO A 53 -3.27 -8.65 -7.06
CA PRO A 53 -2.60 -9.93 -7.28
C PRO A 53 -2.46 -10.22 -8.78
N PHE A 54 -1.42 -9.67 -9.41
CA PHE A 54 -1.04 -10.03 -10.76
C PHE A 54 -0.51 -11.47 -10.74
N LYS A 55 -1.03 -12.30 -11.67
CA LYS A 55 -0.72 -13.73 -11.78
C LYS A 55 0.78 -14.06 -11.91
N PHE A 56 1.61 -13.07 -12.25
CA PHE A 56 3.05 -13.22 -12.47
C PHE A 56 3.94 -13.08 -11.21
N LEU A 57 3.40 -12.67 -10.06
CA LEU A 57 4.19 -12.35 -8.86
C LEU A 57 4.27 -13.46 -7.80
N GLY A 58 3.96 -14.71 -8.17
CA GLY A 58 3.77 -15.87 -7.28
C GLY A 58 4.61 -15.89 -5.99
N PRO A 59 5.95 -15.95 -6.04
CA PRO A 59 6.78 -16.05 -4.83
C PRO A 59 6.90 -14.75 -4.02
N LEU A 60 6.82 -13.57 -4.67
CA LEU A 60 6.84 -12.28 -3.97
C LEU A 60 5.51 -11.99 -3.25
N LEU A 61 4.41 -12.49 -3.80
CA LEU A 61 3.08 -12.38 -3.20
C LEU A 61 3.02 -13.12 -1.85
N ALA A 62 3.72 -14.25 -1.70
CA ALA A 62 3.78 -15.01 -0.46
C ALA A 62 4.44 -14.24 0.70
N VAL A 63 5.43 -13.38 0.41
CA VAL A 63 6.08 -12.52 1.40
C VAL A 63 5.15 -11.38 1.82
N PHE A 64 4.46 -10.78 0.84
CA PHE A 64 3.46 -9.74 1.12
C PHE A 64 2.18 -10.30 1.75
N GLN A 65 1.88 -11.60 1.65
CA GLN A 65 0.77 -12.24 2.37
C GLN A 65 1.02 -12.38 3.88
N GLN A 66 2.23 -12.06 4.36
CA GLN A 66 2.47 -11.87 5.78
C GLN A 66 2.01 -10.46 6.17
N PHE A 67 0.82 -10.35 6.75
CA PHE A 67 0.19 -9.07 7.09
C PHE A 67 1.06 -8.16 8.00
N TYR A 68 1.92 -8.73 8.85
CA TYR A 68 2.91 -7.96 9.62
C TYR A 68 3.96 -7.27 8.74
N VAL A 69 4.49 -7.99 7.73
CA VAL A 69 5.51 -7.48 6.82
C VAL A 69 4.90 -6.42 5.91
N ALA A 70 3.74 -6.69 5.33
CA ALA A 70 3.00 -5.71 4.52
C ALA A 70 2.69 -4.44 5.34
N GLY A 71 2.20 -4.60 6.57
CA GLY A 71 1.91 -3.49 7.47
C GLY A 71 3.12 -2.61 7.77
N PHE A 72 4.24 -3.23 8.14
CA PHE A 72 5.49 -2.51 8.43
C PHE A 72 6.05 -1.80 7.19
N ILE A 73 6.04 -2.44 6.03
CA ILE A 73 6.51 -1.84 4.77
C ILE A 73 5.66 -0.63 4.40
N CYS A 74 4.33 -0.72 4.49
CA CYS A 74 3.44 0.41 4.18
C CYS A 74 3.70 1.59 5.12
N PHE A 75 3.87 1.31 6.41
CA PHE A 75 4.13 2.35 7.40
C PHE A 75 5.50 3.00 7.18
N ALA A 76 6.56 2.20 7.01
CA ALA A 76 7.92 2.69 6.78
C ALA A 76 8.02 3.52 5.49
N LEU A 77 7.38 3.06 4.40
CA LEU A 77 7.43 3.76 3.12
C LEU A 77 6.62 5.07 3.14
N SER A 78 5.64 5.22 4.04
CA SER A 78 4.84 6.43 4.17
C SER A 78 5.63 7.62 4.74
N VAL A 79 6.67 7.39 5.55
CA VAL A 79 7.36 8.44 6.33
C VAL A 79 7.91 9.56 5.44
N ILE A 80 8.57 9.21 4.33
CA ILE A 80 9.20 10.19 3.43
C ILE A 80 8.14 11.04 2.70
N THR A 81 6.94 10.50 2.48
CA THR A 81 5.88 11.18 1.73
C THR A 81 5.22 12.33 2.51
N PHE A 82 5.49 12.45 3.82
CA PHE A 82 5.06 13.58 4.64
C PHE A 82 5.94 14.83 4.48
N LEU A 83 7.08 14.71 3.80
CA LEU A 83 8.01 15.83 3.61
C LEU A 83 7.57 16.81 2.53
N GLU A 84 6.54 16.47 1.74
CA GLU A 84 6.04 17.26 0.62
C GLU A 84 4.50 17.21 0.59
N VAL A 85 3.86 18.39 0.59
CA VAL A 85 2.40 18.54 0.70
C VAL A 85 1.61 17.69 -0.30
N PRO A 86 1.91 17.70 -1.61
CA PRO A 86 1.15 16.92 -2.58
C PRO A 86 1.22 15.40 -2.37
N THR A 87 2.23 14.87 -1.68
CA THR A 87 2.33 13.44 -1.38
C THR A 87 1.76 13.05 -0.01
N THR A 88 1.48 14.02 0.87
CA THR A 88 1.00 13.79 2.24
C THR A 88 -0.29 12.97 2.30
N LEU A 89 -1.27 13.25 1.43
CA LEU A 89 -2.53 12.50 1.42
C LEU A 89 -2.31 11.02 1.08
N GLY A 90 -1.47 10.74 0.09
CA GLY A 90 -1.08 9.38 -0.26
C GLY A 90 -0.32 8.70 0.90
N GLY A 91 0.54 9.43 1.59
CA GLY A 91 1.24 8.98 2.80
C GLY A 91 0.32 8.58 3.94
N ILE A 92 -0.65 9.43 4.28
CA ILE A 92 -1.66 9.15 5.31
C ILE A 92 -2.42 7.89 4.97
N SER A 93 -2.90 7.76 3.72
CA SER A 93 -3.63 6.58 3.29
C SER A 93 -2.77 5.32 3.30
N LEU A 94 -1.48 5.41 2.96
CA LEU A 94 -0.57 4.28 3.03
C LEU A 94 -0.29 3.86 4.49
N ALA A 95 -0.11 4.82 5.38
CA ALA A 95 0.03 4.56 6.82
C ALA A 95 -1.24 3.91 7.40
N MET A 96 -2.42 4.37 7.01
CA MET A 96 -3.69 3.74 7.38
C MET A 96 -3.79 2.32 6.85
N ALA A 97 -3.43 2.06 5.58
CA ALA A 97 -3.38 0.70 5.04
C ALA A 97 -2.45 -0.19 5.89
N GLY A 98 -1.28 0.32 6.27
CA GLY A 98 -0.33 -0.36 7.15
C GLY A 98 -0.92 -0.74 8.51
N LEU A 99 -1.63 0.20 9.16
CA LEU A 99 -2.32 -0.06 10.43
C LEU A 99 -3.40 -1.14 10.29
N VAL A 100 -4.19 -1.10 9.22
CA VAL A 100 -5.25 -2.09 8.99
C VAL A 100 -4.64 -3.47 8.71
N PHE A 101 -3.51 -3.56 8.00
CA PHE A 101 -2.78 -4.83 7.84
C PHE A 101 -2.26 -5.37 9.17
N ILE A 102 -1.71 -4.53 10.04
CA ILE A 102 -1.26 -4.96 11.37
C ILE A 102 -2.46 -5.48 12.19
N LEU A 103 -3.62 -4.81 12.12
CA LEU A 103 -4.84 -5.27 12.79
C LEU A 103 -5.33 -6.62 12.24
N SER A 104 -5.29 -6.84 10.93
CA SER A 104 -5.56 -8.15 10.31
C SER A 104 -4.59 -9.22 10.81
N ALA A 105 -3.31 -8.87 10.98
CA ALA A 105 -2.29 -9.77 11.49
C ALA A 105 -2.53 -10.17 12.96
N ILE A 106 -2.93 -9.21 13.80
CA ILE A 106 -3.30 -9.46 15.22
C ILE A 106 -4.54 -10.35 15.31
N LYS A 107 -5.50 -10.19 14.40
CA LYS A 107 -6.69 -11.06 14.30
C LYS A 107 -6.39 -12.46 13.77
N GLY A 108 -5.14 -12.74 13.39
CA GLY A 108 -4.73 -14.05 12.90
C GLY A 108 -5.32 -14.40 11.53
N GLU A 109 -5.74 -13.39 10.74
CA GLU A 109 -6.14 -13.64 9.35
C GLU A 109 -4.94 -14.27 8.63
N LYS A 110 -5.21 -15.21 7.72
CA LYS A 110 -4.22 -15.86 6.85
C LYS A 110 -4.80 -16.03 5.44
N GLY A 111 -3.93 -16.07 4.44
CA GLY A 111 -4.29 -16.34 3.04
C GLY A 111 -4.29 -15.11 2.14
N GLU A 112 -4.74 -15.30 0.89
CA GLU A 112 -4.68 -14.26 -0.13
C GLU A 112 -5.66 -13.09 0.14
N TYR A 113 -5.26 -11.88 -0.29
CA TYR A 113 -6.06 -10.64 -0.20
C TYR A 113 -7.37 -10.68 -1.01
N PHE A 114 -7.49 -11.59 -1.97
CA PHE A 114 -8.70 -11.78 -2.75
C PHE A 114 -8.88 -13.29 -2.93
N GLU A 115 -9.60 -13.92 -2.01
CA GLU A 115 -10.01 -15.31 -2.21
C GLU A 115 -10.89 -15.38 -3.46
N LYS A 116 -10.45 -16.14 -4.47
CA LYS A 116 -11.33 -16.51 -5.58
C LYS A 116 -12.49 -17.30 -4.99
N ARG A 117 -13.72 -16.78 -5.11
CA ARG A 117 -14.91 -17.64 -4.98
C ARG A 117 -14.80 -18.71 -6.07
N GLN A 118 -14.55 -19.94 -5.68
CA GLN A 118 -14.86 -21.12 -6.50
C GLN A 118 -16.37 -21.33 -6.49
#